data_AF-A0A820NBM3-F1
#
_entry.id   AF-A0A820NBM3-F1
#
_cell.length_a   1.000
_cell.length_b   1.000
_cell.length_c   1.000
_cell.angle_alpha   90.00
_cell.angle_beta   90.00
_cell.angle_gamma   90.00
#
_symmetry.space_group_name_H-M   'P 1'
#
loop_
_entity.id
_entity.type
_entity.pdbx_description
1 polymer ?
#
loop_
_entity_poly.entity_id
_entity_poly.type
_entity_poly.pdbx_seq_one_letter_code
_entity_poly.pdbx_strand_id
1 'polypeptide(L)'
;FEILEELEAVMENKKKGSYNDISSKFYTAIPHDFGRVRPKPIDTREALQQKYDMLAVLADIELAQSIQKDKDDDETTKKKAEQAKPHPYDTNYNLLNCSLEHVDPNSEEFKIITKYTANTQGYRKCN
;
A
#
# COMPACT_ATOMS: atom_id res chain seq x y z
N PHE A 1 -12.43 4.69 -5.74
CA PHE A 1 -13.19 3.65 -5.01
C PHE A 1 -14.63 3.52 -5.52
N GLU A 2 -15.31 4.62 -5.83
CA GLU A 2 -16.70 4.67 -6.32
C GLU A 2 -17.12 3.58 -7.34
N ILE A 3 -16.30 3.29 -8.36
CA ILE A 3 -16.63 2.27 -9.38
C ILE A 3 -16.72 0.85 -8.77
N LEU A 4 -15.83 0.53 -7.83
CA LEU A 4 -15.86 -0.78 -7.14
C LEU A 4 -17.02 -0.86 -6.15
N GLU A 5 -17.36 0.25 -5.50
CA GLU A 5 -18.54 0.34 -4.61
C GLU A 5 -19.85 0.16 -5.40
N GLU A 6 -19.94 0.72 -6.61
CA GLU A 6 -21.06 0.48 -7.52
C GLU A 6 -21.16 -1.01 -7.89
N LEU A 7 -20.02 -1.64 -8.19
CA LEU A 7 -19.94 -3.05 -8.54
C LEU A 7 -20.38 -3.95 -7.36
N GLU A 8 -19.94 -3.62 -6.15
CA GLU A 8 -20.35 -4.28 -4.91
C GLU A 8 -21.86 -4.19 -4.68
N ALA A 9 -22.44 -3.00 -4.86
CA ALA A 9 -23.88 -2.79 -4.74
C ALA A 9 -24.68 -3.61 -5.76
N VAL A 10 -24.13 -3.84 -6.95
CA VAL A 10 -24.73 -4.74 -7.96
C VAL A 10 -24.60 -6.21 -7.52
N MET A 11 -23.46 -6.63 -6.99
CA MET A 11 -23.26 -7.99 -6.45
C MET A 11 -24.21 -8.32 -5.28
N GLU A 12 -24.52 -7.32 -4.45
CA GLU A 12 -25.43 -7.47 -3.33
C GLU A 12 -26.92 -7.32 -3.71
N ASN A 13 -27.23 -7.21 -5.01
CA ASN A 13 -28.57 -6.95 -5.55
C ASN A 13 -29.22 -5.64 -5.03
N LYS A 14 -28.42 -4.70 -4.51
CA LYS A 14 -28.88 -3.37 -4.07
C LYS A 14 -29.11 -2.42 -5.26
N LYS A 15 -28.41 -2.64 -6.37
CA LYS A 15 -28.55 -1.90 -7.64
C LYS A 15 -28.62 -2.87 -8.82
N LYS A 16 -29.30 -2.45 -9.90
CA LYS A 16 -29.27 -3.17 -11.19
C LYS A 16 -28.11 -2.63 -12.04
N GLY A 17 -27.31 -3.51 -12.60
CA GLY A 17 -26.20 -3.15 -13.46
C GLY A 17 -25.56 -4.37 -14.12
N SER A 18 -24.80 -4.14 -15.18
CA SER A 18 -24.01 -5.17 -15.86
C SER A 18 -22.60 -5.21 -15.27
N TYR A 19 -22.17 -6.37 -14.76
CA TYR A 19 -20.80 -6.56 -14.26
C TYR A 19 -19.76 -6.22 -15.32
N ASN A 20 -20.03 -6.56 -16.58
CA ASN A 20 -19.13 -6.29 -17.69
C ASN A 20 -18.91 -4.80 -17.91
N ASP A 21 -19.98 -4.00 -17.82
CA ASP A 21 -19.91 -2.57 -18.10
C ASP A 21 -19.17 -1.83 -16.99
N ILE A 22 -19.48 -2.17 -15.73
CA ILE A 22 -18.81 -1.56 -14.57
C ILE A 22 -17.34 -1.99 -14.51
N SER A 23 -17.04 -3.27 -14.79
CA SER A 23 -15.65 -3.75 -14.89
C SER A 23 -14.89 -3.04 -16.02
N SER A 24 -15.54 -2.80 -17.16
CA SER A 24 -14.93 -2.07 -18.28
C SER A 24 -14.65 -0.61 -17.92
N LYS A 25 -15.54 0.04 -17.16
CA LYS A 25 -15.29 1.39 -16.60
C LYS A 25 -14.08 1.38 -15.68
N PHE A 26 -13.96 0.38 -14.80
CA PHE A 26 -12.82 0.24 -13.90
C PHE A 26 -11.50 0.11 -14.65
N TYR A 27 -11.43 -0.76 -15.67
CA TYR A 27 -10.22 -0.96 -16.48
C TYR A 27 -9.89 0.23 -17.40
N THR A 28 -10.87 1.06 -17.72
CA THR A 28 -10.62 2.34 -18.42
C THR A 28 -10.04 3.38 -17.46
N ALA A 29 -10.54 3.43 -16.22
CA ALA A 29 -10.06 4.38 -15.22
C ALA A 29 -8.65 4.04 -14.71
N ILE A 30 -8.35 2.74 -14.58
CA ILE A 30 -7.06 2.25 -14.08
C ILE A 30 -6.41 1.41 -15.18
N PRO A 31 -5.28 1.87 -15.75
CA PRO A 31 -4.55 1.10 -16.74
C PRO A 31 -4.11 -0.26 -16.17
N HIS A 32 -4.43 -1.32 -16.89
CA HIS A 32 -4.03 -2.68 -16.58
C HIS A 32 -3.40 -3.31 -17.82
N ASP A 33 -2.38 -4.13 -17.60
CA ASP A 33 -1.83 -4.97 -18.67
C ASP A 33 -2.54 -6.33 -18.67
N PHE A 34 -3.25 -6.63 -19.76
CA PHE A 34 -3.87 -7.92 -20.02
C PHE A 34 -3.20 -8.68 -21.18
N GLY A 35 -2.13 -8.15 -21.75
CA GLY A 35 -1.49 -8.67 -22.95
C GLY A 35 -2.48 -8.80 -24.12
N ARG A 36 -2.57 -10.00 -24.71
CA ARG A 36 -3.50 -10.31 -25.82
C ARG A 36 -4.82 -10.92 -25.35
N VAL A 37 -5.07 -10.93 -24.04
CA VAL A 37 -6.27 -11.53 -23.46
C VAL A 37 -7.30 -10.43 -23.19
N ARG A 38 -8.58 -10.72 -23.46
CA ARG A 38 -9.65 -9.80 -23.13
C ARG A 38 -9.75 -9.65 -21.60
N PRO A 39 -9.89 -8.41 -21.07
CA PRO A 39 -10.12 -8.19 -19.65
C PRO A 39 -11.29 -9.05 -19.15
N LYS A 40 -11.06 -9.82 -18.09
CA LYS A 40 -12.10 -10.62 -17.45
C LYS A 40 -13.01 -9.72 -16.62
N PRO A 41 -14.32 -9.95 -16.58
CA PRO A 41 -15.19 -9.19 -15.68
C PRO A 41 -14.89 -9.51 -14.22
N ILE A 42 -15.15 -8.54 -13.35
CA ILE A 42 -15.11 -8.70 -11.89
C ILE A 42 -16.51 -9.14 -11.46
N ASP A 43 -16.70 -10.45 -11.33
CA ASP A 43 -17.99 -11.10 -11.04
C ASP A 43 -17.98 -11.94 -9.75
N THR A 44 -16.85 -12.03 -9.07
CA THR A 44 -16.69 -12.69 -7.77
C THR A 44 -16.28 -11.72 -6.68
N ARG A 45 -16.71 -11.99 -5.45
CA ARG A 45 -16.30 -11.20 -4.26
C ARG A 45 -14.80 -11.23 -4.04
N GLU A 46 -14.16 -12.35 -4.31
CA GLU A 46 -12.70 -12.48 -4.19
C GLU A 46 -11.98 -11.56 -5.19
N ALA A 47 -12.41 -11.55 -6.46
CA ALA A 47 -11.83 -10.65 -7.45
C ALA A 47 -12.06 -9.18 -7.10
N LEU A 48 -13.25 -8.84 -6.56
CA LEU A 48 -13.54 -7.49 -6.11
C LEU A 48 -12.65 -7.07 -4.93
N GLN A 49 -12.49 -7.93 -3.92
CA GLN A 49 -11.62 -7.66 -2.78
C GLN A 49 -10.17 -7.45 -3.22
N GLN A 50 -9.66 -8.29 -4.13
CA GLN A 50 -8.31 -8.11 -4.69
C GLN A 50 -8.14 -6.74 -5.37
N LYS A 51 -9.20 -6.17 -5.97
CA LYS A 51 -9.15 -4.83 -6.56
C LYS A 51 -9.18 -3.72 -5.50
N TYR A 52 -9.88 -3.91 -4.40
CA TYR A 52 -9.79 -3.01 -3.25
C TYR A 52 -8.40 -3.03 -2.63
N ASP A 53 -7.83 -4.22 -2.41
CA ASP A 53 -6.49 -4.38 -1.85
C ASP A 53 -5.44 -3.74 -2.77
N MET A 54 -5.58 -3.94 -4.10
CA MET A 54 -4.74 -3.28 -5.09
C MET A 54 -4.80 -1.74 -4.98
N LEU A 55 -6.00 -1.17 -4.85
CA LEU A 55 -6.16 0.28 -4.70
C LEU A 55 -5.57 0.82 -3.39
N ALA A 56 -5.70 0.08 -2.29
CA ALA A 56 -5.10 0.45 -1.02
C ALA A 56 -3.57 0.52 -1.14
N VAL A 57 -2.95 -0.50 -1.75
CA VAL A 57 -1.49 -0.52 -1.99
C VAL A 57 -1.05 0.64 -2.89
N LEU A 58 -1.82 0.98 -3.93
CA LEU A 58 -1.49 2.11 -4.80
C LEU A 58 -1.57 3.46 -4.06
N ALA A 59 -2.54 3.63 -3.17
CA ALA A 59 -2.64 4.83 -2.34
C ALA A 59 -1.45 4.97 -1.37
N ASP A 60 -1.00 3.86 -0.78
CA ASP A 60 0.19 3.86 0.08
C ASP A 60 1.46 4.22 -0.71
N ILE A 61 1.59 3.72 -1.95
CA ILE A 61 2.70 4.06 -2.84
C ILE A 61 2.67 5.55 -3.22
N GLU A 62 1.49 6.09 -3.55
CA GLU A 62 1.32 7.51 -3.85
C GLU A 62 1.76 8.39 -2.67
N LEU A 63 1.33 8.03 -1.46
CA LEU A 63 1.72 8.72 -0.23
C LEU A 63 3.23 8.62 0.02
N ALA A 64 3.83 7.44 -0.14
CA ALA A 64 5.27 7.27 -0.01
C ALA A 64 6.05 8.12 -1.04
N GLN A 65 5.52 8.22 -2.27
CA GLN A 65 6.11 9.07 -3.31
C GLN A 65 5.93 10.57 -3.03
N SER A 66 4.81 11.00 -2.44
CA SER A 66 4.64 12.41 -2.05
C SER A 66 5.65 12.80 -0.98
N ILE A 67 5.84 11.96 0.06
CA ILE A 67 6.86 12.16 1.09
C ILE A 67 8.28 12.23 0.48
N GLN A 68 8.54 11.42 -0.54
CA GLN A 68 9.83 11.45 -1.24
C GLN A 68 10.01 12.70 -2.11
N LYS A 69 8.96 13.26 -2.71
CA LYS A 69 9.05 14.51 -3.49
C LYS A 69 9.34 15.71 -2.59
N ASP A 70 8.74 15.75 -1.39
CA ASP A 70 9.00 16.80 -0.41
C ASP A 70 10.50 16.90 -0.04
N LYS A 71 11.25 15.80 -0.16
CA LYS A 71 12.72 15.75 -0.02
C LYS A 71 13.45 16.66 -1.00
N ASP A 72 12.97 16.76 -2.23
CA ASP A 72 13.62 17.49 -3.32
C ASP A 72 13.31 18.99 -3.26
N ASP A 73 12.18 19.35 -2.63
CA ASP A 73 11.70 20.73 -2.45
C ASP A 73 12.23 21.40 -1.17
N ASP A 74 12.76 20.64 -0.22
CA ASP A 74 13.27 21.18 1.04
C ASP A 74 14.60 21.95 0.84
N GLU A 75 14.47 23.28 0.77
CA GLU A 75 15.54 24.30 0.68
C GLU A 75 16.65 24.15 1.75
N THR A 76 16.43 23.39 2.82
CA THR A 76 17.47 23.07 3.81
C THR A 76 18.60 22.20 3.24
N THR A 77 18.33 21.38 2.22
CA THR A 77 19.37 20.65 1.48
C THR A 77 20.17 21.55 0.54
N LYS A 78 19.57 22.66 0.05
CA LYS A 78 20.23 23.64 -0.82
C LYS A 78 21.08 24.65 -0.03
N LYS A 79 20.68 25.02 1.19
CA LYS A 79 21.42 25.97 2.06
C LYS A 79 22.61 25.35 2.81
N LYS A 80 22.69 24.02 2.93
CA LYS A 80 23.84 23.32 3.52
C LYS A 80 24.96 23.04 2.51
N ALA A 81 25.09 23.82 1.44
CA ALA A 81 26.14 23.64 0.44
C ALA A 81 27.58 23.86 0.98
N GLU A 82 27.75 24.37 2.21
CA GLU A 82 29.06 24.54 2.85
C GLU A 82 29.40 23.45 3.90
N GLN A 83 28.47 22.55 4.24
CA GLN A 83 28.70 21.44 5.17
C GLN A 83 28.37 20.10 4.51
N ALA A 84 29.13 19.05 4.85
CA ALA A 84 29.03 17.73 4.25
C ALA A 84 27.57 17.29 4.04
N LYS A 85 27.23 16.95 2.78
CA LYS A 85 25.90 16.50 2.39
C LYS A 85 25.46 15.34 3.31
N PRO A 86 24.29 15.42 3.97
CA PRO A 86 23.84 14.39 4.91
C PRO A 86 23.69 13.03 4.20
N HIS A 87 23.83 11.94 4.97
CA HIS A 87 23.65 10.60 4.43
C HIS A 87 22.21 10.45 3.90
N PRO A 88 21.98 9.77 2.75
CA PRO A 88 20.64 9.62 2.19
C PRO A 88 19.64 8.95 3.17
N TYR A 89 20.10 8.07 4.05
CA TYR A 89 19.25 7.47 5.08
C TYR A 89 18.80 8.47 6.15
N ASP A 90 19.66 9.39 6.58
CA ASP A 90 19.30 10.42 7.57
C ASP A 90 18.22 11.34 7.01
N THR A 91 18.33 11.69 5.72
CA THR A 91 17.29 12.48 5.04
C THR A 91 15.96 11.73 4.99
N ASN A 92 15.97 10.42 4.70
CA ASN A 92 14.75 9.63 4.66
C ASN A 92 14.13 9.45 6.06
N TYR A 93 14.95 9.25 7.09
CA TYR A 93 14.48 9.12 8.48
C TYR A 93 13.79 10.39 8.97
N ASN A 94 14.37 11.56 8.68
CA ASN A 94 13.76 12.84 9.06
C ASN A 94 12.39 13.03 8.39
N LEU A 95 12.21 12.59 7.14
CA LEU A 95 10.91 12.66 6.44
C LEU A 95 9.84 11.78 7.07
N LEU A 96 10.22 10.66 7.72
CA LEU A 96 9.27 9.79 8.42
C LEU A 96 8.65 10.46 9.65
N ASN A 97 9.27 11.53 10.18
CA ASN A 97 8.81 12.27 11.36
C ASN A 97 8.45 11.35 12.56
N CYS A 98 9.24 10.29 12.76
CA CYS A 98 9.00 9.26 13.77
C CYS A 98 10.29 8.97 14.55
N SER A 99 10.19 8.80 15.88
CA SER A 99 11.31 8.36 16.71
C SER A 99 11.39 6.83 16.70
N LEU A 100 12.42 6.28 16.07
CA LEU A 100 12.71 4.85 16.08
C LEU A 100 13.94 4.58 16.96
N GLU A 101 13.77 3.73 17.97
CA GLU A 101 14.81 3.37 18.91
C GLU A 101 15.10 1.86 18.85
N HIS A 102 16.36 1.50 19.07
CA HIS A 102 16.77 0.10 19.09
C HIS A 102 16.43 -0.53 20.45
N VAL A 103 15.60 -1.57 20.43
CA VAL A 103 15.28 -2.36 21.61
C VAL A 103 16.38 -3.40 21.86
N ASP A 104 17.00 -3.36 23.04
CA ASP A 104 18.05 -4.32 23.43
C ASP A 104 17.48 -5.76 23.44
N PRO A 105 18.11 -6.72 22.76
CA PRO A 105 17.73 -8.14 22.80
C PRO A 105 17.63 -8.75 24.20
N ASN A 106 18.37 -8.21 25.19
CA ASN A 106 18.34 -8.70 26.57
C ASN A 106 17.16 -8.16 27.39
N SER A 107 16.49 -7.11 26.90
CA SER A 107 15.36 -6.47 27.57
C SER A 107 14.17 -7.41 27.74
N GLU A 108 13.32 -7.11 28.72
CA GLU A 108 12.08 -7.85 28.93
C GLU A 108 11.09 -7.61 27.78
N GLU A 109 11.06 -6.40 27.22
CA GLU A 109 10.23 -6.03 26.07
C GLU A 109 10.51 -6.93 24.87
N PHE A 110 11.79 -7.11 24.53
CA PHE A 110 12.20 -7.99 23.43
C PHE A 110 11.76 -9.44 23.65
N LYS A 111 11.85 -9.95 24.90
CA LYS A 111 11.39 -11.30 25.26
C LYS A 111 9.88 -11.45 25.10
N ILE A 112 9.11 -10.43 25.48
CA ILE A 112 7.65 -10.42 25.33
C ILE A 112 7.29 -10.45 23.84
N ILE A 113 7.89 -9.59 23.02
CA ILE A 113 7.66 -9.54 21.57
C ILE A 113 8.00 -10.90 20.96
N THR A 114 9.16 -11.47 21.29
CA THR A 114 9.60 -12.77 20.77
C THR A 114 8.61 -13.89 21.12
N LYS A 115 8.16 -13.94 22.38
CA LYS A 115 7.17 -14.93 22.83
C LYS A 115 5.82 -14.73 22.13
N TYR A 116 5.38 -13.50 21.96
CA TYR A 116 4.13 -13.18 21.27
C TYR A 116 4.19 -13.62 19.81
N THR A 117 5.25 -13.24 19.09
CA THR A 117 5.47 -13.65 17.70
C THR A 117 5.54 -15.17 17.57
N ALA A 118 6.28 -15.87 18.44
CA ALA A 118 6.37 -17.34 18.41
C ALA A 118 5.02 -18.03 18.64
N ASN A 119 4.20 -17.53 19.59
CA ASN A 119 2.91 -18.12 19.90
C ASN A 119 1.82 -17.83 18.86
N THR A 120 1.99 -16.77 18.07
CA THR A 120 1.02 -16.32 17.04
C THR A 120 1.46 -16.64 15.62
N GLN A 121 2.60 -17.32 15.43
CA GLN A 121 2.98 -17.91 14.14
C GLN A 121 1.88 -18.87 13.70
N GLY A 122 1.06 -18.45 12.72
CA GLY A 122 -0.10 -19.19 12.27
C GLY A 122 0.25 -20.64 11.90
N TYR A 123 -0.67 -21.57 12.16
CA TYR A 123 -0.49 -23.02 11.98
C TYR A 123 -0.30 -23.49 10.51
N ARG A 124 -0.05 -22.59 9.56
CA ARG A 124 0.24 -23.01 8.17
C ARG A 124 1.73 -23.25 8.01
N LYS A 125 2.14 -24.52 8.06
CA LYS A 125 3.40 -24.97 7.46
C LYS A 125 3.39 -24.52 6.00
N CYS A 126 4.20 -23.53 5.66
CA CYS A 126 4.60 -23.30 4.29
C CYS A 126 5.41 -24.54 3.88
N ASN A 127 4.85 -25.37 3.00
CA ASN A 127 5.60 -26.42 2.29
C ASN A 127 6.41 -25.79 1.16
#